data_AF-A0A1E3W3U4-F1
#
_entry.id   AF-A0A1E3W3U4-F1
#
_cell.length_a   1.000
_cell.length_b   1.000
_cell.length_c   1.000
_cell.angle_alpha   90.00
_cell.angle_beta   90.00
_cell.angle_gamma   90.00
#
_symmetry.space_group_name_H-M   'P 1'
#
loop_
_entity.id
_entity.type
_entity.pdbx_description
1 polymer ?
#
loop_
_entity_poly.entity_id
_entity_poly.type
_entity_poly.pdbx_seq_one_letter_code
_entity_poly.pdbx_strand_id
1 'polypeptide(L)'
;MLAQLAPYDIALATPRAVRDAVYHHFAPVLARGAVETLAMRRPAQSARMYGPRWQRLSFIAGATALMLALLLAPSETVRGVTLLLGVVFVPVIGLRAVAAYGLMRQTEDTAPQSRVPDADLPTYTILAPLFREAHMLPSLVHALRQLDWPAAKLDIKLILEATDRETVAAARALSLPGNVEIVVVPVSARAPNRRR
;
A
#
# COMPACT_ATOMS: atom_id res chain seq x y z
N MET A 1 -22.48 -34.94 -27.59
CA MET A 1 -21.19 -35.30 -26.95
C MET A 1 -20.79 -34.33 -25.82
N LEU A 2 -21.73 -33.63 -25.17
CA LEU A 2 -21.49 -32.73 -24.02
C LEU A 2 -22.26 -33.12 -22.75
N ALA A 3 -23.09 -34.17 -22.82
CA ALA A 3 -23.96 -34.60 -21.71
C ALA A 3 -23.28 -35.57 -20.71
N GLN A 4 -21.98 -35.86 -20.88
CA GLN A 4 -21.28 -36.89 -20.10
C GLN A 4 -20.19 -36.34 -19.16
N LEU A 5 -20.06 -35.02 -19.04
CA LEU A 5 -19.15 -34.40 -18.07
C LEU A 5 -19.95 -33.79 -16.91
N ALA A 6 -20.23 -34.65 -15.92
CA ALA A 6 -20.47 -34.36 -14.51
C ALA A 6 -21.92 -34.12 -14.00
N PRO A 7 -22.25 -34.62 -12.79
CA PRO A 7 -23.59 -34.64 -12.15
C PRO A 7 -23.98 -33.29 -11.52
N TYR A 8 -23.59 -32.18 -12.14
CA TYR A 8 -23.80 -30.85 -11.59
C TYR A 8 -24.65 -30.02 -12.55
N ASP A 9 -25.70 -29.39 -12.02
CA ASP A 9 -26.52 -28.45 -12.78
C ASP A 9 -25.65 -27.29 -13.29
N ILE A 10 -25.66 -27.07 -14.59
CA ILE A 10 -24.96 -25.95 -15.22
C ILE A 10 -25.78 -24.68 -14.95
N ALA A 11 -25.25 -23.79 -14.09
CA ALA A 11 -25.84 -22.50 -13.81
C ALA A 11 -25.07 -21.37 -14.52
N LEU A 12 -25.78 -20.43 -15.13
CA LEU A 12 -25.20 -19.17 -15.59
C LEU A 12 -24.99 -18.26 -14.38
N ALA A 13 -23.74 -17.84 -14.17
CA ALA A 13 -23.38 -16.92 -13.10
C ALA A 13 -22.60 -15.73 -13.66
N THR A 14 -22.81 -14.54 -13.09
CA THR A 14 -21.96 -13.40 -13.41
C THR A 14 -20.54 -13.63 -12.87
N PRO A 15 -19.49 -13.05 -13.48
CA PRO A 15 -18.13 -13.14 -12.94
C PRO A 15 -18.03 -12.69 -11.48
N ARG A 16 -18.89 -11.73 -11.09
CA ARG A 16 -19.00 -11.23 -9.72
C ARG A 16 -19.56 -12.32 -8.79
N ALA A 17 -20.64 -12.99 -9.17
CA ALA A 17 -21.23 -14.07 -8.38
C ALA A 17 -20.28 -15.26 -8.21
N VAL A 18 -19.55 -15.65 -9.26
CA VAL A 18 -18.53 -16.71 -9.18
C VAL A 18 -17.42 -16.31 -8.20
N ARG A 19 -16.90 -15.09 -8.33
CA ARG A 19 -15.82 -14.60 -7.49
C ARG A 19 -16.24 -14.43 -6.02
N ASP A 20 -17.44 -13.93 -5.77
CA ASP A 20 -18.01 -13.83 -4.42
C ASP A 20 -18.16 -15.21 -3.80
N ALA A 21 -18.63 -16.21 -4.55
CA ALA A 21 -18.70 -17.59 -4.08
C ALA A 21 -17.33 -18.18 -3.77
N VAL A 22 -16.33 -17.94 -4.64
CA VAL A 22 -14.94 -18.37 -4.41
C VAL A 22 -14.37 -17.70 -3.16
N TYR A 23 -14.55 -16.39 -3.00
CA TYR A 23 -14.09 -15.68 -1.80
C TYR A 23 -14.78 -16.18 -0.54
N HIS A 24 -16.09 -16.43 -0.59
CA HIS A 24 -16.83 -16.92 0.56
C HIS A 24 -16.36 -18.32 1.00
N HIS A 25 -16.11 -19.22 0.04
CA HIS A 25 -15.75 -20.60 0.33
C HIS A 25 -14.25 -20.79 0.63
N PHE A 26 -13.37 -20.10 -0.12
CA PHE A 26 -11.91 -20.28 -0.03
C PHE A 26 -11.19 -19.13 0.71
N ALA A 27 -11.94 -18.22 1.34
CA ALA A 27 -11.41 -17.08 2.10
C ALA A 27 -10.18 -17.40 2.97
N PRO A 28 -10.19 -18.46 3.81
CA PRO A 28 -9.05 -18.76 4.67
C PRO A 28 -7.79 -19.14 3.89
N VAL A 29 -7.94 -19.90 2.80
CA VAL A 29 -6.83 -20.36 1.96
C VAL A 29 -6.27 -19.19 1.15
N LEU A 30 -7.14 -18.36 0.56
CA LEU A 30 -6.76 -17.17 -0.19
C LEU A 30 -6.04 -16.15 0.70
N ALA A 31 -6.55 -15.90 1.91
CA ALA A 31 -5.92 -14.99 2.86
C ALA A 31 -4.54 -15.48 3.30
N ARG A 32 -4.40 -16.79 3.58
CA ARG A 32 -3.10 -17.38 3.90
C ARG A 32 -2.14 -17.25 2.73
N GLY A 33 -2.60 -17.58 1.52
CA GLY A 33 -1.83 -17.40 0.29
C GLY A 33 -1.35 -15.95 0.13
N ALA A 34 -2.23 -14.97 0.27
CA ALA A 34 -1.89 -13.55 0.13
C ALA A 34 -0.82 -13.10 1.13
N VAL A 35 -0.91 -13.54 2.39
CA VAL A 35 0.04 -13.15 3.45
C VAL A 35 1.37 -13.90 3.36
N GLU A 36 1.34 -15.18 3.01
CA GLU A 36 2.53 -16.03 3.10
C GLU A 36 3.32 -16.13 1.79
N THR A 37 2.67 -15.97 0.64
CA THR A 37 3.31 -16.20 -0.67
C THR A 37 4.53 -15.31 -0.89
N LEU A 38 4.49 -14.04 -0.47
CA LEU A 38 5.64 -13.16 -0.61
C LEU A 38 6.84 -13.65 0.22
N ALA A 39 6.59 -14.05 1.47
CA ALA A 39 7.63 -14.58 2.35
C ALA A 39 8.18 -15.93 1.88
N MET A 40 7.34 -16.78 1.28
CA MET A 40 7.73 -18.09 0.77
C MET A 40 8.48 -17.99 -0.56
N ARG A 41 7.99 -17.19 -1.52
CA ARG A 41 8.56 -17.11 -2.88
C ARG A 41 9.73 -16.14 -2.99
N ARG A 42 9.69 -15.02 -2.24
CA ARG A 42 10.74 -13.99 -2.26
C ARG A 42 11.10 -13.56 -0.84
N PRO A 43 11.70 -14.46 -0.03
CA PRO A 43 12.07 -14.19 1.35
C PRO A 43 12.87 -12.89 1.54
N ALA A 44 13.81 -12.59 0.64
CA ALA A 44 14.62 -11.36 0.69
C ALA A 44 13.82 -10.06 0.51
N GLN A 45 12.63 -10.12 -0.10
CA GLN A 45 11.72 -8.98 -0.29
C GLN A 45 10.64 -8.94 0.81
N SER A 46 10.67 -9.86 1.77
CA SER A 46 9.72 -9.90 2.87
C SER A 46 10.30 -9.29 4.13
N ALA A 47 9.61 -8.32 4.71
CA ALA A 47 9.93 -7.75 6.02
C ALA A 47 9.67 -8.74 7.20
N ARG A 48 9.31 -10.00 6.91
CA ARG A 48 9.07 -11.05 7.91
C ARG A 48 10.37 -11.56 8.55
N MET A 49 11.52 -11.36 7.91
CA MET A 49 12.81 -11.78 8.47
C MET A 49 13.29 -10.78 9.52
N TYR A 50 13.62 -11.29 10.70
CA TYR A 50 14.29 -10.50 11.73
C TYR A 50 15.69 -10.11 11.25
N GLY A 51 16.08 -8.85 11.49
CA GLY A 51 17.41 -8.35 11.13
C GLY A 51 18.51 -9.28 11.68
N PRO A 52 19.60 -9.51 10.92
CA PRO A 52 20.63 -10.45 11.31
C PRO A 52 21.25 -10.05 12.66
N ARG A 53 21.68 -11.04 13.45
CA ARG A 53 22.17 -10.81 14.82
C ARG A 53 23.33 -9.81 14.89
N TRP A 54 24.15 -9.73 13.84
CA TRP A 54 25.24 -8.77 13.75
C TRP A 54 24.71 -7.32 13.70
N GLN A 55 23.61 -7.04 13.01
CA GLN A 55 23.02 -5.69 12.95
C GLN A 55 22.56 -5.23 14.34
N ARG A 56 21.94 -6.13 15.11
CA ARG A 56 21.55 -5.85 16.50
C ARG A 56 22.78 -5.59 17.38
N LEU A 57 23.83 -6.40 17.24
CA LEU A 57 25.05 -6.23 18.01
C LEU A 57 25.77 -4.92 17.67
N SER A 58 25.85 -4.56 16.37
CA SER A 58 26.40 -3.29 15.92
C SER A 58 25.60 -2.10 16.45
N PHE A 59 24.27 -2.20 16.51
CA PHE A 59 23.43 -1.15 17.08
C PHE A 59 23.67 -0.96 18.58
N ILE A 60 23.74 -2.07 19.34
CA ILE A 60 24.05 -2.04 20.77
C ILE A 60 25.45 -1.45 20.99
N ALA A 61 26.46 -1.98 20.29
CA ALA A 61 27.84 -1.51 20.40
C ALA A 61 27.96 -0.01 20.06
N GLY A 62 27.35 0.43 18.95
CA GLY A 62 27.33 1.83 18.55
C GLY A 62 26.64 2.74 19.57
N ALA A 63 25.50 2.32 20.11
CA ALA A 63 24.79 3.05 21.16
C ALA A 63 25.63 3.17 22.44
N THR A 64 26.28 2.07 22.86
CA THR A 64 27.17 2.10 24.04
C THR A 64 28.40 2.98 23.82
N ALA A 65 29.02 2.92 22.64
CA ALA A 65 30.18 3.76 22.31
C ALA A 65 29.80 5.25 22.27
N LEU A 66 28.65 5.59 21.69
CA LEU A 66 28.13 6.96 21.67
C LEU A 66 27.84 7.47 23.08
N MET A 67 27.22 6.66 23.94
CA MET A 67 26.95 7.02 25.33
C MET A 67 28.25 7.26 26.10
N LEU A 68 29.25 6.39 25.94
CA LEU A 68 30.56 6.55 26.58
C LEU A 68 31.29 7.80 26.08
N ALA A 69 31.28 8.07 24.78
CA ALA A 69 31.85 9.28 24.20
C ALA A 69 31.19 10.55 24.77
N LEU A 70 29.87 10.54 24.92
CA LEU A 70 29.12 11.66 25.49
C LEU A 70 29.46 11.90 26.97
N LEU A 71 29.76 10.85 27.73
CA LEU A 71 30.19 10.95 29.13
C LEU A 71 31.63 11.46 29.28
N LEU A 72 32.54 11.04 28.40
CA LEU A 72 33.97 11.37 28.48
C LEU A 72 34.32 12.71 27.82
N ALA A 73 33.65 13.06 26.72
CA ALA A 73 33.93 14.25 25.92
C ALA A 73 32.64 14.79 25.26
N PRO A 74 31.74 15.42 26.02
CA PRO A 74 30.42 15.84 25.55
C PRO A 74 30.49 16.86 24.41
N SER A 75 31.35 17.87 24.50
CA SER A 75 31.46 18.93 23.48
C SER A 75 31.92 18.37 22.14
N GLU A 76 32.98 17.57 22.14
CA GLU A 76 33.57 16.99 20.94
C GLU A 76 32.62 15.97 20.30
N THR A 77 31.94 15.17 21.12
CA THR A 77 30.95 14.19 20.64
C THR A 77 29.78 14.89 19.96
N VAL A 78 29.20 15.92 20.59
CA VAL A 78 28.11 16.70 19.98
C VAL A 78 28.56 17.37 18.69
N ARG A 79 29.76 17.95 18.66
CA ARG A 79 30.30 18.60 17.46
C ARG A 79 30.50 17.60 16.32
N GLY A 80 31.09 16.44 16.61
CA GLY A 80 31.32 15.38 15.64
C GLY A 80 30.00 14.81 15.08
N VAL A 81 29.03 14.52 15.95
CA VAL A 81 27.70 14.04 15.53
C VAL A 81 26.97 15.10 14.71
N THR A 82 27.02 16.37 15.13
CA THR A 82 26.42 17.48 14.37
C THR A 82 27.03 17.61 12.99
N LEU A 83 28.35 17.51 12.86
CA LEU A 83 29.05 17.61 11.58
C LEU A 83 28.72 16.41 10.68
N LEU A 84 28.69 15.19 11.24
CA LEU A 84 28.28 13.98 10.54
C LEU A 84 26.84 14.10 10.01
N LEU A 85 25.91 14.51 10.87
CA LEU A 85 24.52 14.75 10.47
C LEU A 85 24.43 15.85 9.42
N GLY A 86 25.20 16.93 9.56
CA GLY A 86 25.28 17.99 8.57
C GLY A 86 25.68 17.47 7.19
N VAL A 87 26.74 16.66 7.10
CA VAL A 87 27.20 16.06 5.83
C VAL A 87 26.11 15.19 5.18
N VAL A 88 25.30 14.48 5.97
CA VAL A 88 24.23 13.62 5.44
C VAL A 88 22.96 14.40 5.09
N PHE A 89 22.53 15.31 5.96
CA PHE A 89 21.22 15.97 5.85
C PHE A 89 21.26 17.25 5.01
N VAL A 90 22.37 18.01 4.99
CA VAL A 90 22.46 19.23 4.19
C VAL A 90 22.23 18.94 2.70
N PRO A 91 22.82 17.90 2.08
CA PRO A 91 22.53 17.56 0.69
C PRO A 91 21.07 17.16 0.45
N VAL A 92 20.46 16.42 1.38
CA VAL A 92 19.04 16.02 1.29
C VAL A 92 18.13 17.24 1.36
N ILE A 93 18.40 18.16 2.28
CA ILE A 93 17.68 19.43 2.40
C ILE A 93 17.89 20.27 1.13
N GLY A 94 19.12 20.35 0.63
CA GLY A 94 19.45 21.05 -0.61
C GLY A 94 18.69 20.50 -1.81
N LEU A 95 18.66 19.17 -1.98
CA LEU A 95 17.89 18.50 -3.04
C LEU A 95 16.39 18.82 -2.91
N ARG A 96 15.84 18.74 -1.70
CA ARG A 96 14.43 19.08 -1.44
C ARG A 96 14.14 20.55 -1.74
N ALA A 97 15.04 21.44 -1.36
CA ALA A 97 14.90 22.88 -1.62
C ALA A 97 14.97 23.17 -3.12
N VAL A 98 15.89 22.55 -3.85
CA VAL A 98 15.98 22.66 -5.32
C VAL A 98 14.74 22.10 -5.99
N ALA A 99 14.24 20.94 -5.56
CA ALA A 99 13.03 20.35 -6.10
C ALA A 99 11.79 21.22 -5.82
N ALA A 100 11.64 21.73 -4.60
CA ALA A 100 10.57 22.65 -4.24
C ALA A 100 10.65 23.95 -5.04
N TYR A 101 11.85 24.52 -5.19
CA TYR A 101 12.09 25.71 -6.01
C TYR A 101 11.76 25.46 -7.49
N GLY A 102 12.13 24.29 -8.02
CA GLY A 102 11.77 23.87 -9.38
C GLY A 102 10.26 23.77 -9.57
N LEU A 103 9.53 23.19 -8.61
CA LEU A 103 8.08 23.10 -8.66
C LEU A 103 7.41 24.48 -8.56
N MET A 104 7.93 25.37 -7.72
CA MET A 104 7.43 26.75 -7.61
C MET A 104 7.71 27.59 -8.86
N ARG A 105 8.76 27.25 -9.62
CA ARG A 105 9.12 27.91 -10.89
C ARG A 105 8.47 27.28 -12.11
N GLN A 106 7.86 26.12 -11.99
CA GLN A 106 6.93 25.59 -12.98
C GLN A 106 5.62 26.38 -12.91
N THR A 107 5.71 27.68 -13.21
CA THR A 107 4.57 28.49 -13.62
C THR A 107 4.31 28.12 -15.08
N GLU A 108 3.37 27.20 -15.29
CA GLU A 108 2.59 27.00 -16.52
C GLU A 108 3.29 26.87 -17.89
N ASP A 109 4.61 26.68 -17.99
CA ASP A 109 5.24 26.26 -19.25
C ASP A 109 5.16 24.74 -19.42
N THR A 110 3.94 24.19 -19.37
CA THR A 110 3.70 22.88 -19.96
C THR A 110 3.49 23.11 -21.45
N ALA A 111 4.60 23.18 -22.20
CA ALA A 111 4.54 22.89 -23.63
C ALA A 111 3.72 21.61 -23.79
N PRO A 112 2.72 21.55 -24.69
CA PRO A 112 1.79 20.44 -24.75
C PRO A 112 2.60 19.17 -25.02
N GLN A 113 2.87 18.40 -23.95
CA GLN A 113 3.37 17.05 -24.08
C GLN A 113 2.32 16.35 -24.92
N SER A 114 2.75 15.75 -26.03
CA SER A 114 1.86 14.98 -26.90
C SER A 114 1.13 13.97 -26.04
N ARG A 115 -0.16 14.24 -25.77
CA ARG A 115 -0.98 13.41 -24.90
C ARG A 115 -1.11 12.07 -25.60
N VAL A 116 -0.73 11.00 -24.90
CA VAL A 116 -0.96 9.64 -25.40
C VAL A 116 -2.47 9.48 -25.61
N PRO A 117 -2.92 9.06 -26.81
CA PRO A 117 -4.34 8.84 -27.05
C PRO A 117 -4.94 7.90 -26.01
N ASP A 118 -6.15 8.20 -25.54
CA ASP A 118 -6.83 7.38 -24.53
C ASP A 118 -6.97 5.90 -24.96
N ALA A 119 -7.02 5.64 -26.27
CA ALA A 119 -7.06 4.30 -26.87
C ALA A 119 -5.78 3.48 -26.63
N ASP A 120 -4.63 4.13 -26.46
CA ASP A 120 -3.33 3.48 -26.27
C ASP A 120 -2.96 3.32 -24.78
N LEU A 121 -3.71 3.95 -23.88
CA LEU A 121 -3.49 3.80 -22.45
C LEU A 121 -3.70 2.35 -21.98
N PRO A 122 -2.86 1.80 -21.09
CA PRO A 122 -3.06 0.47 -20.54
C PRO A 122 -4.27 0.43 -19.60
N THR A 123 -4.74 -0.78 -19.26
CA THR A 123 -5.63 -0.93 -18.10
C THR A 123 -4.80 -0.75 -16.83
N TYR A 124 -5.23 0.13 -15.95
CA TYR A 124 -4.55 0.44 -14.71
C TYR A 124 -5.40 0.04 -13.51
N THR A 125 -4.83 -0.72 -12.57
CA THR A 125 -5.53 -1.15 -11.36
C THR A 125 -5.02 -0.39 -10.13
N ILE A 126 -5.91 0.32 -9.44
CA ILE A 126 -5.63 0.98 -8.16
C ILE A 126 -6.11 0.08 -7.03
N LEU A 127 -5.20 -0.28 -6.12
CA LEU A 127 -5.53 -0.97 -4.88
C LEU A 127 -5.50 0.03 -3.72
N ALA A 128 -6.65 0.29 -3.11
CA ALA A 128 -6.79 1.23 -2.00
C ALA A 128 -7.17 0.47 -0.72
N PRO A 129 -6.17 0.05 0.10
CA PRO A 129 -6.44 -0.55 1.40
C PRO A 129 -6.92 0.50 2.40
N LEU A 130 -8.00 0.19 3.11
CA LEU A 130 -8.65 1.08 4.06
C LEU A 130 -8.89 0.35 5.39
N PHE A 131 -8.51 0.99 6.50
CA PHE A 131 -8.75 0.47 7.85
C PHE A 131 -9.09 1.58 8.84
N ARG A 132 -10.31 1.56 9.37
CA ARG A 132 -10.90 2.56 10.28
C ARG A 132 -10.89 3.97 9.69
N GLU A 133 -11.19 4.05 8.40
CA GLU A 133 -11.08 5.28 7.60
C GLU A 133 -12.42 5.64 6.95
N ALA A 134 -13.53 5.30 7.60
CA ALA A 134 -14.90 5.56 7.10
C ALA A 134 -15.09 7.03 6.66
N HIS A 135 -14.54 7.98 7.42
CA HIS A 135 -14.61 9.41 7.15
C HIS A 135 -13.85 9.86 5.90
N MET A 136 -12.83 9.10 5.45
CA MET A 136 -12.00 9.43 4.29
C MET A 136 -12.64 8.99 2.96
N LEU A 137 -13.55 8.01 3.00
CA LEU A 137 -14.14 7.40 1.82
C LEU A 137 -14.76 8.42 0.83
N PRO A 138 -15.57 9.42 1.26
CA PRO A 138 -16.15 10.38 0.32
C PRO A 138 -15.07 11.19 -0.42
N SER A 139 -14.06 11.68 0.30
CA SER A 139 -12.95 12.44 -0.27
C SER A 139 -12.11 11.59 -1.20
N LEU A 140 -11.84 10.33 -0.82
CA LEU A 140 -11.10 9.39 -1.65
C LEU A 140 -11.83 9.12 -2.97
N VAL A 141 -13.12 8.78 -2.91
CA VAL A 141 -13.93 8.51 -4.11
C VAL A 141 -14.01 9.76 -4.99
N HIS A 142 -14.11 10.95 -4.39
CA HIS A 142 -14.10 12.20 -5.14
C HIS A 142 -12.76 12.42 -5.87
N ALA A 143 -11.63 12.22 -5.20
CA ALA A 143 -10.31 12.35 -5.81
C ALA A 143 -10.09 11.33 -6.94
N LEU A 144 -10.50 10.07 -6.72
CA LEU A 144 -10.37 9.01 -7.73
C LEU A 144 -11.19 9.28 -9.00
N ARG A 145 -12.31 10.01 -8.89
CA ARG A 145 -13.11 10.44 -10.04
C ARG A 145 -12.47 11.54 -10.86
N GLN A 146 -11.56 12.31 -10.27
CA GLN A 146 -10.87 13.41 -10.95
C GLN A 146 -9.58 12.96 -11.64
N LEU A 147 -9.23 11.68 -11.54
CA LEU A 147 -8.04 11.17 -12.21
C LEU A 147 -8.22 11.30 -13.73
N ASP A 148 -7.24 11.91 -14.40
CA ASP A 148 -7.21 12.05 -15.86
C ASP A 148 -6.85 10.71 -16.52
N TRP A 149 -7.78 9.75 -16.44
CA TRP A 149 -7.67 8.43 -17.03
C TRP A 149 -9.05 7.94 -17.49
N PRO A 150 -9.17 7.25 -18.64
CA PRO A 150 -10.44 6.70 -19.09
C PRO A 150 -11.02 5.74 -18.06
N ALA A 151 -12.25 6.00 -17.59
CA ALA A 151 -12.89 5.18 -16.54
C ALA A 151 -13.00 3.70 -16.93
N ALA A 152 -13.17 3.40 -18.23
CA ALA A 152 -13.22 2.04 -18.76
C ALA A 152 -11.88 1.28 -18.64
N LYS A 153 -10.76 2.00 -18.48
CA LYS A 153 -9.40 1.46 -18.33
C LYS A 153 -8.84 1.63 -16.92
N LEU A 154 -9.66 2.09 -15.98
CA LEU A 154 -9.27 2.27 -14.59
C LEU A 154 -10.05 1.30 -13.71
N ASP A 155 -9.39 0.27 -13.18
CA ASP A 155 -9.97 -0.70 -12.25
C ASP A 155 -9.61 -0.33 -10.81
N ILE A 156 -10.58 0.02 -9.97
CA ILE A 156 -10.32 0.49 -8.60
C ILE A 156 -10.84 -0.54 -7.61
N LYS A 157 -9.98 -0.99 -6.68
CA LYS A 157 -10.34 -1.94 -5.62
C LYS A 157 -10.16 -1.30 -4.25
N LEU A 158 -11.27 -1.04 -3.57
CA LEU A 158 -11.30 -0.62 -2.16
C LEU A 158 -11.18 -1.88 -1.29
N ILE A 159 -10.04 -2.08 -0.64
CA ILE A 159 -9.74 -3.27 0.14
C ILE A 159 -10.01 -2.97 1.61
N LEU A 160 -11.01 -3.62 2.19
CA LEU A 160 -11.53 -3.34 3.53
C LEU A 160 -11.44 -4.58 4.41
N GLU A 161 -11.13 -4.45 5.69
CA GLU A 161 -11.16 -5.58 6.61
C GLU A 161 -12.59 -5.95 7.03
N ALA A 162 -12.92 -7.25 7.07
CA ALA A 162 -14.23 -7.73 7.55
C ALA A 162 -14.52 -7.37 9.02
N THR A 163 -13.48 -7.09 9.81
CA THR A 163 -13.57 -6.62 11.20
C THR A 163 -14.05 -5.17 11.29
N ASP A 164 -13.83 -4.37 10.25
CA ASP A 164 -14.15 -2.95 10.20
C ASP A 164 -15.52 -2.72 9.56
N ARG A 165 -16.56 -3.06 10.34
CA ARG A 165 -17.96 -2.94 9.89
C ARG A 165 -18.36 -1.49 9.58
N GLU A 166 -17.77 -0.52 10.27
CA GLU A 166 -18.06 0.90 10.07
C GLU A 166 -17.61 1.35 8.68
N THR A 167 -16.35 1.13 8.32
CA THR A 167 -15.84 1.52 7.00
C THR A 167 -16.49 0.71 5.88
N VAL A 168 -16.79 -0.58 6.10
CA VAL A 168 -17.53 -1.39 5.12
C VAL A 168 -18.94 -0.84 4.87
N ALA A 169 -19.67 -0.45 5.93
CA ALA A 169 -21.00 0.13 5.82
C ALA A 169 -20.94 1.48 5.09
N ALA A 170 -19.99 2.34 5.46
CA ALA A 170 -19.77 3.62 4.80
C ALA A 170 -19.45 3.45 3.30
N ALA A 171 -18.60 2.49 2.94
CA ALA A 171 -18.25 2.23 1.54
C ALA A 171 -19.48 1.75 0.73
N ARG A 172 -20.31 0.88 1.32
CA ARG A 172 -21.53 0.37 0.68
C ARG A 172 -22.63 1.43 0.55
N ALA A 173 -22.66 2.42 1.43
CA ALA A 173 -23.61 3.52 1.38
C ALA A 173 -23.27 4.55 0.29
N LEU A 174 -22.03 4.55 -0.24
CA LEU A 174 -21.63 5.46 -1.30
C LEU A 174 -22.08 4.98 -2.68
N SER A 175 -22.54 5.93 -3.50
CA SER A 175 -22.77 5.71 -4.93
C SER A 175 -21.43 5.59 -5.65
N LEU A 176 -20.88 4.38 -5.72
CA LEU A 176 -19.60 4.10 -6.38
C LEU A 176 -19.78 3.96 -7.90
N PRO A 177 -18.86 4.48 -8.73
CA PRO A 177 -18.89 4.27 -10.17
C PRO A 177 -18.62 2.79 -10.52
N GLY A 178 -19.06 2.36 -11.71
CA GLY A 178 -19.02 0.93 -12.10
C GLY A 178 -17.61 0.32 -12.18
N ASN A 179 -16.58 1.15 -12.23
CA ASN A 179 -15.18 0.76 -12.25
C ASN A 179 -14.54 0.66 -10.84
N VAL A 180 -15.33 0.90 -9.78
CA VAL A 180 -14.91 0.74 -8.38
C VAL A 180 -15.55 -0.52 -7.78
N GLU A 181 -14.71 -1.34 -7.16
CA GLU A 181 -15.07 -2.58 -6.51
C GLU A 181 -14.71 -2.55 -5.01
N ILE A 182 -15.65 -2.96 -4.17
CA ILE A 182 -15.42 -3.21 -2.75
C ILE A 182 -14.95 -4.65 -2.57
N VAL A 183 -13.76 -4.83 -2.02
CA VAL A 183 -13.17 -6.14 -1.67
C VAL A 183 -13.07 -6.23 -0.16
N VAL A 184 -13.89 -7.09 0.46
CA VAL A 184 -13.85 -7.31 1.91
C VAL A 184 -12.93 -8.50 2.21
N VAL A 185 -11.81 -8.22 2.87
CA VAL A 185 -10.81 -9.21 3.27
C VAL A 185 -11.31 -9.94 4.51
N PRO A 186 -11.35 -11.29 4.50
CA PRO A 186 -11.80 -12.07 5.65
C PRO A 186 -10.88 -11.87 6.85
N VAL A 187 -11.41 -12.11 8.05
CA VAL A 187 -10.62 -12.05 9.29
C VAL A 187 -9.49 -13.06 9.21
N SER A 188 -8.26 -12.59 9.16
CA SER A 188 -7.11 -13.48 9.27
C SER A 188 -6.90 -13.88 10.73
N ALA A 189 -6.50 -15.13 10.98
CA ALA A 189 -6.17 -15.63 12.32
C ALA A 189 -5.01 -14.87 13.01
N ARG A 190 -4.40 -13.91 12.30
CA ARG A 190 -3.27 -13.10 12.75
C ARG A 190 -3.60 -11.61 12.67
N ALA A 191 -4.80 -11.21 13.09
CA ALA A 191 -5.01 -9.83 13.49
C ALA A 191 -3.95 -9.47 14.55
N PRO A 192 -3.16 -8.40 14.38
CA PRO A 192 -2.19 -8.02 15.39
C PRO A 192 -2.97 -7.58 16.64
N ASN A 193 -2.96 -8.43 17.65
CA ASN A 193 -3.35 -8.06 19.01
C ASN A 193 -2.35 -7.02 19.52
N ARG A 194 -2.49 -5.76 19.09
CA ARG A 194 -1.79 -4.61 19.68
C ARG A 194 -2.60 -4.14 20.88
N ARG A 195 -2.57 -4.96 21.92
CA ARG A 195 -2.70 -4.51 23.31
C ARG A 195 -1.53 -5.10 24.10
N ARG A 196 -0.41 -4.39 24.08
CA ARG A 196 0.52 -4.23 25.21
C ARG A 196 1.20 -2.89 25.06
#